data_AF-A0A9P6DWC4-F1
#
_entry.id   AF-A0A9P6DWC4-F1
#
_cell.length_a   1.000
_cell.length_b   1.000
_cell.length_c   1.000
_cell.angle_alpha   90.00
_cell.angle_beta   90.00
_cell.angle_gamma   90.00
#
_symmetry.space_group_name_H-M   'P 1'
#
loop_
_entity.id
_entity.type
_entity.pdbx_description
1 polymer ?
#
loop_
_entity_poly.entity_id
_entity_poly.type
_entity_poly.pdbx_seq_one_letter_code
_entity_poly.pdbx_strand_id
1 'polypeptide(L)'
;MDRKPFSLLPVVTAEVLLIIALTFPQVLFRRTLFFPVIAYFYLYNVVWCTTASDLILLDSFNSPKLRDSEVANKISPIDLPVWKRVTRSIELLWNPRGVGWNFRLPEAVMPAQAYASRGPFIRTRILRLIVLYLLFDAKEAVQHLTPEFQNVMAAEPGTPSLVEQDYGVRFMIVLGWVVAGFAVLDAQHVALSLVSVSLGMSEPKDWPNMMGDVRTLVVSGRRGGIRPASSLDKAIKFSVAFAISAIIHGVGGGYMVANNVMLSVPFFLSQPLGIALESLVTHLFGDLLSSKWTWLKRIVGYVWVAIWFTLTLAGNVDDLIRAGTGGAEILPFSVWRGIGIGKWSTSSRGGDSHGSIVMQLLSFAKS
;
A
#
# COMPACT_ATOMS: atom_id res chain seq x y z
N MET A 1 11.52 -1.04 25.20
CA MET A 1 10.57 -2.11 24.80
C MET A 1 11.34 -3.11 23.96
N ASP A 2 11.42 -4.37 24.38
CA ASP A 2 12.02 -5.43 23.57
C ASP A 2 11.08 -5.74 22.41
N ARG A 3 11.42 -5.26 21.21
CA ARG A 3 10.72 -5.64 19.98
C ARG A 3 10.91 -7.15 19.80
N LYS A 4 9.83 -7.92 19.78
CA LYS A 4 9.92 -9.35 19.48
C LYS A 4 10.53 -9.51 18.08
N PRO A 5 11.50 -10.42 17.89
CA PRO A 5 12.15 -10.60 16.60
C PRO A 5 11.11 -11.02 15.56
N PHE A 6 11.17 -10.38 14.39
CA PHE A 6 10.35 -10.75 13.24
C PHE A 6 10.78 -12.15 12.79
N SER A 7 9.88 -13.13 12.92
CA SER A 7 10.14 -14.48 12.44
C SER A 7 9.59 -14.64 11.02
N LEU A 8 10.45 -15.05 10.10
CA LEU A 8 10.07 -15.37 8.72
C LEU A 8 9.20 -16.62 8.65
N LEU A 9 9.35 -17.55 9.60
CA LEU A 9 8.68 -18.84 9.59
C LEU A 9 7.14 -18.70 9.62
N PRO A 10 6.53 -17.89 10.53
CA PRO A 10 5.12 -17.53 10.47
C PRO A 10 4.64 -17.07 9.09
N VAL A 11 5.37 -16.14 8.49
CA VAL A 11 4.99 -15.52 7.21
C VAL A 11 5.04 -16.55 6.09
N VAL A 12 6.15 -17.28 5.96
CA VAL A 12 6.31 -18.30 4.93
C VAL A 12 5.31 -19.44 5.10
N THR A 13 5.09 -19.89 6.33
CA THR A 13 4.11 -20.96 6.63
C THR A 13 2.73 -20.55 6.18
N ALA A 14 2.34 -19.31 6.48
CA ALA A 14 1.03 -18.83 6.16
C ALA A 14 0.83 -18.69 4.63
N GLU A 15 1.84 -18.17 3.89
CA GLU A 15 1.85 -18.13 2.41
C GLU A 15 1.66 -19.52 1.80
N VAL A 16 2.41 -20.51 2.28
CA VAL A 16 2.30 -21.91 1.82
C VAL A 16 0.90 -22.46 2.08
N LEU A 17 0.34 -22.20 3.27
CA LEU A 17 -1.02 -22.64 3.61
C LEU A 17 -2.06 -22.02 2.69
N LEU A 18 -1.95 -20.73 2.34
CA LEU A 18 -2.85 -20.07 1.37
C LEU A 18 -2.74 -20.66 -0.04
N ILE A 19 -1.53 -20.95 -0.51
CA ILE A 19 -1.32 -21.58 -1.82
C ILE A 19 -1.99 -22.95 -1.85
N ILE A 20 -1.80 -23.78 -0.81
CA ILE A 20 -2.46 -25.09 -0.68
C ILE A 20 -3.99 -24.90 -0.70
N ALA A 21 -4.47 -23.98 0.12
CA ALA A 21 -5.87 -23.62 0.26
C ALA A 21 -6.56 -23.20 -1.04
N LEU A 22 -5.85 -22.50 -1.93
CA LEU A 22 -6.33 -22.05 -3.24
C LEU A 22 -6.16 -23.11 -4.34
N THR A 23 -5.21 -24.03 -4.17
CA THR A 23 -4.88 -25.08 -5.15
C THR A 23 -5.93 -26.18 -5.18
N PHE A 24 -6.52 -26.52 -4.04
CA PHE A 24 -7.46 -27.63 -3.92
C PHE A 24 -8.92 -27.15 -3.80
N PRO A 25 -9.86 -27.74 -4.56
CA PRO A 25 -11.27 -27.36 -4.56
C PRO A 25 -11.94 -27.60 -3.20
N GLN A 26 -13.12 -27.00 -3.02
CA GLN A 26 -13.86 -26.92 -1.76
C GLN A 26 -14.15 -28.30 -1.12
N VAL A 27 -13.26 -28.77 -0.26
CA VAL A 27 -13.59 -29.76 0.76
C VAL A 27 -14.04 -29.01 2.01
N LEU A 28 -14.91 -29.60 2.84
CA LEU A 28 -15.42 -29.06 4.11
C LEU A 28 -14.32 -28.37 4.98
N PHE A 29 -13.08 -28.83 4.83
CA PHE A 29 -11.88 -28.33 5.49
C PHE A 29 -11.43 -26.91 5.12
N ARG A 30 -11.90 -26.34 3.99
CA ARG A 30 -11.51 -24.99 3.57
C ARG A 30 -11.85 -23.97 4.65
N ARG A 31 -13.04 -24.06 5.27
CA ARG A 31 -13.46 -23.11 6.31
C ARG A 31 -12.65 -23.29 7.60
N THR A 32 -12.42 -24.54 8.03
CA THR A 32 -11.73 -24.87 9.28
C THR A 32 -10.22 -24.62 9.25
N LEU A 33 -9.55 -24.78 8.10
CA LEU A 33 -8.15 -24.38 7.94
C LEU A 33 -7.99 -22.88 7.67
N PHE A 34 -8.92 -22.25 6.93
CA PHE A 34 -8.78 -20.84 6.56
C PHE A 34 -8.91 -19.90 7.76
N PHE A 35 -9.91 -20.06 8.64
CA PHE A 35 -10.13 -19.08 9.70
C PHE A 35 -8.94 -18.95 10.68
N PRO A 36 -8.30 -20.04 11.15
CA PRO A 36 -7.11 -19.95 12.00
C PRO A 36 -5.88 -19.39 11.26
N VAL A 37 -5.67 -19.78 10.00
CA VAL A 37 -4.54 -19.29 9.17
C VAL A 37 -4.71 -17.81 8.82
N ILE A 38 -5.93 -17.38 8.55
CA ILE A 38 -6.29 -15.97 8.35
C ILE A 38 -6.12 -15.20 9.65
N ALA A 39 -6.70 -15.66 10.76
CA ALA A 39 -6.53 -15.00 12.06
C ALA A 39 -5.03 -14.85 12.42
N TYR A 40 -4.22 -15.86 12.09
CA TYR A 40 -2.76 -15.81 12.23
C TYR A 40 -2.10 -14.81 11.27
N PHE A 41 -2.51 -14.73 10.00
CA PHE A 41 -2.06 -13.70 9.06
C PHE A 41 -2.38 -12.28 9.51
N TYR A 42 -3.60 -12.07 10.01
CA TYR A 42 -4.06 -10.78 10.54
C TYR A 42 -3.21 -10.33 11.75
N LEU A 43 -2.55 -11.27 12.44
CA LEU A 43 -1.61 -10.98 13.53
C LEU A 43 -0.18 -10.66 13.06
N TYR A 44 0.21 -11.04 11.82
CA TYR A 44 1.62 -11.03 11.39
C TYR A 44 1.94 -10.30 10.08
N ASN A 45 0.98 -10.04 9.17
CA ASN A 45 1.30 -9.44 7.88
C ASN A 45 0.20 -8.54 7.27
N VAL A 46 0.36 -7.22 7.41
CA VAL A 46 -0.61 -6.19 7.01
C VAL A 46 -0.78 -6.07 5.48
N VAL A 47 0.30 -6.25 4.71
CA VAL A 47 0.32 -5.91 3.26
C VAL A 47 -0.43 -6.96 2.42
N TRP A 48 -0.42 -8.22 2.84
CA TRP A 48 -1.02 -9.33 2.08
C TRP A 48 -2.46 -9.68 2.53
N CYS A 49 -2.90 -9.17 3.68
CA CYS A 49 -4.25 -9.37 4.19
C CYS A 49 -5.35 -8.74 3.30
N THR A 50 -5.08 -7.66 2.57
CA THR A 50 -6.07 -6.96 1.73
C THR A 50 -6.45 -7.77 0.49
N THR A 51 -5.46 -8.39 -0.16
CA THR A 51 -5.67 -9.27 -1.32
C THR A 51 -6.43 -10.53 -0.90
N ALA A 52 -6.03 -11.15 0.20
CA ALA A 52 -6.72 -12.31 0.75
C ALA A 52 -8.16 -11.98 1.17
N SER A 53 -8.42 -10.81 1.78
CA SER A 53 -9.77 -10.41 2.17
C SER A 53 -10.70 -10.20 0.98
N ASP A 54 -10.23 -9.59 -0.12
CA ASP A 54 -11.05 -9.43 -1.33
C ASP A 54 -11.25 -10.76 -2.07
N LEU A 55 -10.25 -11.63 -2.03
CA LEU A 55 -10.30 -13.00 -2.56
C LEU A 55 -11.27 -13.91 -1.82
N ILE A 56 -11.63 -13.61 -0.56
CA ILE A 56 -12.28 -14.56 0.35
C ILE A 56 -13.57 -14.01 0.99
N LEU A 57 -13.68 -12.71 1.23
CA LEU A 57 -14.78 -12.10 2.01
C LEU A 57 -15.79 -11.34 1.15
N LEU A 58 -15.36 -10.63 0.11
CA LEU A 58 -16.23 -9.66 -0.58
C LEU A 58 -16.82 -10.15 -1.91
N ASP A 59 -16.16 -11.07 -2.63
CA ASP A 59 -16.56 -11.43 -4.00
C ASP A 59 -16.64 -12.95 -4.28
N SER A 60 -16.07 -13.79 -3.40
CA SER A 60 -15.90 -15.22 -3.67
C SER A 60 -17.13 -16.11 -3.45
N PHE A 61 -18.28 -15.54 -3.09
CA PHE A 61 -19.48 -16.37 -2.89
C PHE A 61 -20.27 -16.60 -4.18
N ASN A 62 -20.20 -15.70 -5.17
CA ASN A 62 -21.10 -15.78 -6.33
C ASN A 62 -20.42 -15.84 -7.71
N SER A 63 -19.13 -15.48 -7.85
CA SER A 63 -18.42 -15.51 -9.15
C SER A 63 -17.09 -16.26 -9.05
N PRO A 64 -16.84 -17.29 -9.88
CA PRO A 64 -15.54 -17.95 -9.92
C PRO A 64 -14.48 -16.98 -10.45
N LYS A 65 -13.37 -16.82 -9.72
CA LYS A 65 -12.21 -16.06 -10.17
C LYS A 65 -11.46 -16.89 -11.19
N LEU A 66 -11.56 -16.53 -12.47
CA LEU A 66 -11.04 -17.28 -13.62
C LEU A 66 -10.09 -16.39 -14.43
N ARG A 67 -9.07 -16.99 -15.02
CA ARG A 67 -8.23 -16.30 -16.00
C ARG A 67 -9.01 -16.05 -17.28
N ASP A 68 -8.67 -14.99 -18.00
CA ASP A 68 -9.34 -14.66 -19.27
C ASP A 68 -9.24 -15.80 -20.29
N SER A 69 -8.11 -16.51 -20.30
CA SER A 69 -7.91 -17.71 -21.12
C SER A 69 -8.75 -18.91 -20.66
N GLU A 70 -9.01 -19.04 -19.36
CA GLU A 70 -9.88 -20.10 -18.81
C GLU A 70 -11.34 -19.84 -19.20
N VAL A 71 -11.77 -18.58 -19.13
CA VAL A 71 -13.10 -18.16 -19.59
C VAL A 71 -13.25 -18.39 -21.09
N ALA A 72 -12.30 -17.94 -21.89
CA ALA A 72 -12.33 -18.06 -23.35
C ALA A 72 -12.36 -19.53 -23.83
N ASN A 73 -11.59 -20.40 -23.17
CA ASN A 73 -11.49 -21.81 -23.53
C ASN A 73 -12.43 -22.73 -22.74
N LYS A 74 -13.30 -22.17 -21.88
CA LYS A 74 -14.23 -22.90 -21.01
C LYS A 74 -13.52 -23.97 -20.15
N ILE A 75 -12.32 -23.66 -19.66
CA ILE A 75 -11.52 -24.57 -18.84
C ILE A 75 -11.94 -24.43 -17.39
N SER A 76 -12.34 -25.53 -16.74
CA SER A 76 -12.55 -25.54 -15.30
C SER A 76 -11.21 -25.61 -14.56
N PRO A 77 -10.97 -24.77 -13.52
CA PRO A 77 -9.74 -24.83 -12.75
C PRO A 77 -9.47 -26.19 -12.09
N ILE A 78 -10.53 -26.98 -11.83
CA ILE A 78 -10.40 -28.30 -11.22
C ILE A 78 -9.75 -29.33 -12.16
N ASP A 79 -9.93 -29.16 -13.46
CA ASP A 79 -9.44 -30.06 -14.51
C ASP A 79 -7.95 -29.82 -14.82
N LEU A 80 -7.38 -28.75 -14.28
CA LEU A 80 -5.96 -28.45 -14.43
C LEU A 80 -5.10 -29.45 -13.64
N PRO A 81 -3.93 -29.88 -14.18
CA PRO A 81 -2.91 -30.56 -13.41
C PRO A 81 -2.56 -29.80 -12.13
N VAL A 82 -2.24 -30.52 -11.05
CA VAL A 82 -1.96 -29.95 -9.72
C VAL A 82 -0.96 -28.78 -9.80
N TRP A 83 0.13 -28.94 -10.55
CA TRP A 83 1.15 -27.90 -10.67
C TRP A 83 0.60 -26.61 -11.32
N LYS A 84 -0.31 -26.71 -12.31
CA LYS A 84 -0.98 -25.54 -12.90
C LYS A 84 -1.96 -24.88 -11.94
N ARG A 85 -2.56 -25.65 -11.02
CA ARG A 85 -3.40 -25.11 -9.94
C ARG A 85 -2.55 -24.39 -8.89
N VAL A 86 -1.34 -24.89 -8.59
CA VAL A 86 -0.36 -24.21 -7.73
C VAL A 86 0.09 -22.90 -8.34
N THR A 87 0.55 -22.89 -9.60
CA THR A 87 0.98 -21.63 -10.26
C THR A 87 -0.15 -20.61 -10.33
N ARG A 88 -1.36 -21.06 -10.65
CA ARG A 88 -2.58 -20.24 -10.64
C ARG A 88 -2.88 -19.65 -9.26
N SER A 89 -2.64 -20.41 -8.18
CA SER A 89 -2.85 -19.95 -6.81
C SER A 89 -1.84 -18.88 -6.41
N ILE A 90 -0.57 -19.06 -6.80
CA ILE A 90 0.49 -18.06 -6.62
C ILE A 90 0.15 -16.78 -7.41
N GLU A 91 -0.21 -16.93 -8.69
CA GLU A 91 -0.64 -15.81 -9.54
C GLU A 91 -1.80 -15.05 -8.91
N LEU A 92 -2.81 -15.75 -8.39
CA LEU A 92 -3.98 -15.13 -7.77
C LEU A 92 -3.62 -14.36 -6.49
N LEU A 93 -2.78 -14.94 -5.63
CA LEU A 93 -2.35 -14.35 -4.37
C LEU A 93 -1.48 -13.09 -4.58
N TRP A 94 -0.66 -13.09 -5.64
CA TRP A 94 0.26 -12.01 -5.96
C TRP A 94 -0.28 -11.01 -7.01
N ASN A 95 -1.55 -11.19 -7.44
CA ASN A 95 -2.22 -10.32 -8.40
C ASN A 95 -3.57 -9.82 -7.87
N PRO A 96 -3.58 -8.99 -6.81
CA PRO A 96 -4.82 -8.41 -6.26
C PRO A 96 -5.65 -7.65 -7.29
N ARG A 97 -4.99 -7.13 -8.32
CA ARG A 97 -5.57 -6.28 -9.34
C ARG A 97 -6.24 -7.05 -10.49
N GLY A 98 -6.12 -8.38 -10.47
CA GLY A 98 -6.76 -9.26 -11.45
C GLY A 98 -6.24 -9.06 -12.87
N VAL A 99 -4.97 -8.69 -13.08
CA VAL A 99 -4.43 -8.54 -14.44
C VAL A 99 -4.45 -9.90 -15.15
N GLY A 100 -5.24 -10.03 -16.23
CA GLY A 100 -5.47 -11.31 -16.92
C GLY A 100 -6.56 -12.19 -16.31
N TRP A 101 -7.38 -11.63 -15.40
CA TRP A 101 -8.47 -12.31 -14.71
C TRP A 101 -9.81 -11.60 -14.93
N ASN A 102 -10.89 -12.36 -14.82
CA ASN A 102 -12.26 -11.87 -15.01
C ASN A 102 -12.75 -10.84 -13.96
N PHE A 103 -12.01 -10.66 -12.87
CA PHE A 103 -12.29 -9.66 -11.84
C PHE A 103 -11.41 -8.39 -11.97
N ARG A 104 -10.67 -8.25 -13.09
CA ARG A 104 -9.86 -7.06 -13.37
C ARG A 104 -10.73 -5.79 -13.31
N LEU A 105 -10.17 -4.73 -12.73
CA LEU A 105 -10.80 -3.41 -12.81
C LEU A 105 -10.94 -2.96 -14.28
N PRO A 106 -12.00 -2.20 -14.63
CA PRO A 106 -12.18 -1.68 -15.97
C PRO A 106 -10.96 -0.91 -16.48
N GLU A 107 -10.65 -1.06 -17.77
CA GLU A 107 -9.52 -0.40 -18.44
C GLU A 107 -9.53 1.14 -18.27
N ALA A 108 -10.71 1.73 -18.12
CA ALA A 108 -10.87 3.16 -17.84
C ALA A 108 -10.29 3.59 -16.48
N VAL A 109 -10.20 2.68 -15.51
CA VAL A 109 -9.65 2.91 -14.16
C VAL A 109 -8.18 2.52 -14.12
N MET A 110 -7.82 1.43 -14.79
CA MET A 110 -6.44 0.94 -14.89
C MET A 110 -6.07 0.67 -16.34
N PRO A 111 -5.63 1.71 -17.08
CA PRO A 111 -5.22 1.55 -18.46
C PRO A 111 -3.99 0.63 -18.53
N ALA A 112 -4.07 -0.38 -19.39
CA ALA A 112 -2.97 -1.22 -19.77
C ALA A 112 -1.88 -0.35 -20.40
N GLN A 113 -0.67 -0.50 -19.90
CA GLN A 113 0.47 0.18 -20.49
C GLN A 113 0.92 -0.61 -21.70
N ALA A 114 0.65 -0.08 -22.90
CA ALA A 114 1.16 -0.63 -24.13
C ALA A 114 2.66 -0.29 -24.26
N TYR A 115 3.51 -1.11 -23.65
CA TYR A 115 4.92 -1.08 -23.97
C TYR A 115 5.16 -1.91 -25.23
N ALA A 116 5.66 -1.28 -26.29
CA ALA A 116 5.93 -1.94 -27.56
C ALA A 116 6.97 -3.07 -27.45
N SER A 117 7.89 -3.00 -26.47
CA SER A 117 8.91 -4.03 -26.21
C SER A 117 9.48 -3.95 -24.79
N ARG A 118 10.30 -4.94 -24.40
CA ARG A 118 10.91 -5.05 -23.06
C ARG A 118 11.90 -3.92 -22.75
N GLY A 119 12.63 -3.41 -23.75
CA GLY A 119 13.65 -2.37 -23.54
C GLY A 119 13.10 -1.04 -23.00
N PRO A 120 12.11 -0.41 -23.68
CA PRO A 120 11.44 0.80 -23.20
C PRO A 120 10.80 0.63 -21.82
N PHE A 121 10.23 -0.56 -21.55
CA PHE A 121 9.71 -0.90 -20.23
C PHE A 121 10.80 -0.85 -19.16
N ILE A 122 11.88 -1.59 -19.35
CA ILE A 122 13.02 -1.66 -18.43
C ILE A 122 13.59 -0.26 -18.14
N ARG A 123 13.83 0.55 -19.18
CA ARG A 123 14.31 1.93 -19.04
C ARG A 123 13.36 2.77 -18.19
N THR A 124 12.05 2.68 -18.45
CA THR A 124 11.03 3.43 -17.71
C THR A 124 11.00 3.02 -16.23
N ARG A 125 11.12 1.72 -15.94
CA ARG A 125 11.15 1.19 -14.56
C ARG A 125 12.41 1.63 -13.81
N ILE A 126 13.58 1.61 -14.44
CA ILE A 126 14.83 2.13 -13.84
C ILE A 126 14.71 3.62 -13.52
N LEU A 127 14.25 4.43 -14.49
CA LEU A 127 14.04 5.87 -14.24
C LEU A 127 13.05 6.12 -13.12
N ARG A 128 11.99 5.31 -13.01
CA ARG A 128 11.02 5.40 -11.91
C ARG A 128 11.66 5.08 -10.57
N LEU A 129 12.51 4.04 -10.46
CA LEU A 129 13.24 3.76 -9.21
C LEU A 129 14.13 4.93 -8.79
N ILE A 130 14.81 5.58 -9.74
CA ILE A 130 15.62 6.77 -9.45
C ILE A 130 14.74 7.90 -8.90
N VAL A 131 13.60 8.17 -9.54
CA VAL A 131 12.67 9.21 -9.06
C VAL A 131 12.13 8.88 -7.67
N LEU A 132 11.71 7.63 -7.43
CA LEU A 132 11.20 7.20 -6.12
C LEU A 132 12.28 7.28 -5.03
N TYR A 133 13.53 6.94 -5.36
CA TYR A 133 14.67 7.13 -4.47
C TYR A 133 14.86 8.60 -4.12
N LEU A 134 14.90 9.48 -5.12
CA LEU A 134 15.09 10.91 -4.91
C LEU A 134 13.93 11.54 -4.12
N LEU A 135 12.70 11.07 -4.30
CA LEU A 135 11.56 11.51 -3.49
C LEU A 135 11.69 11.09 -2.03
N PHE A 136 12.11 9.85 -1.78
CA PHE A 136 12.34 9.35 -0.43
C PHE A 136 13.50 10.10 0.25
N ASP A 137 14.60 10.30 -0.48
CA ASP A 137 15.76 11.06 -0.01
C ASP A 137 15.41 12.51 0.28
N ALA A 138 14.56 13.16 -0.53
CA ALA A 138 14.11 14.53 -0.27
C ALA A 138 13.38 14.62 1.08
N LYS A 139 12.48 13.66 1.34
CA LYS A 139 11.77 13.55 2.60
C LYS A 139 12.74 13.36 3.77
N GLU A 140 13.71 12.43 3.66
CA GLU A 140 14.68 12.22 4.74
C GLU A 140 15.56 13.46 4.95
N ALA A 141 16.01 14.11 3.89
CA ALA A 141 16.79 15.34 3.96
C ALA A 141 16.02 16.44 4.70
N VAL A 142 14.75 16.68 4.35
CA VAL A 142 13.90 17.66 5.04
C VAL A 142 13.78 17.35 6.53
N GLN A 143 13.59 16.09 6.90
CA GLN A 143 13.50 15.67 8.31
C GLN A 143 14.81 15.88 9.07
N HIS A 144 15.95 15.59 8.46
CA HIS A 144 17.27 15.69 9.12
C HIS A 144 17.86 17.10 9.10
N LEU A 145 17.40 17.98 8.22
CA LEU A 145 17.88 19.35 8.12
C LEU A 145 17.01 20.34 8.91
N THR A 146 15.88 19.89 9.46
CA THR A 146 14.93 20.73 10.20
C THR A 146 14.91 20.30 11.68
N PRO A 147 15.54 21.05 12.60
CA PRO A 147 15.67 20.66 14.01
C PRO A 147 14.33 20.37 14.69
N GLU A 148 13.30 21.15 14.38
CA GLU A 148 11.94 20.93 14.88
C GLU A 148 11.40 19.55 14.50
N PHE A 149 11.67 19.10 13.28
CA PHE A 149 11.22 17.77 12.83
C PHE A 149 12.04 16.67 13.49
N GLN A 150 13.34 16.90 13.74
CA GLN A 150 14.17 15.94 14.47
C GLN A 150 13.65 15.71 15.89
N ASN A 151 13.34 16.79 16.62
CA ASN A 151 12.82 16.70 17.99
C ASN A 151 11.50 15.92 18.05
N VAL A 152 10.59 16.19 17.10
CA VAL A 152 9.32 15.46 16.99
C VAL A 152 9.56 13.98 16.67
N MET A 153 10.37 13.69 15.64
CA MET A 153 10.62 12.32 15.17
C MET A 153 11.43 11.47 16.17
N ALA A 154 12.25 12.10 17.01
CA ALA A 154 12.98 11.45 18.10
C ALA A 154 12.13 11.29 19.37
N ALA A 155 10.92 11.87 19.41
CA ALA A 155 10.06 11.92 20.58
C ALA A 155 10.82 12.44 21.84
N GLU A 156 11.62 13.49 21.65
CA GLU A 156 12.46 14.06 22.72
C GLU A 156 11.62 14.50 23.93
N PRO A 157 12.09 14.28 25.18
CA PRO A 157 11.37 14.71 26.37
C PRO A 157 11.01 16.19 26.34
N GLY A 158 9.72 16.50 26.56
CA GLY A 158 9.21 17.87 26.54
C GLY A 158 8.78 18.39 25.15
N THR A 159 8.98 17.61 24.08
CA THR A 159 8.43 17.93 22.76
C THR A 159 6.94 17.55 22.71
N PRO A 160 6.03 18.45 22.31
CA PRO A 160 4.62 18.12 22.13
C PRO A 160 4.42 17.02 21.09
N SER A 161 3.36 16.25 21.26
CA SER A 161 2.97 15.23 20.28
C SER A 161 2.66 15.85 18.91
N LEU A 162 2.75 15.07 17.83
CA LEU A 162 2.47 15.55 16.47
C LEU A 162 1.06 16.15 16.33
N VAL A 163 0.09 15.67 17.11
CA VAL A 163 -1.28 16.18 17.15
C VAL A 163 -1.44 17.48 17.96
N GLU A 164 -0.41 17.90 18.68
CA GLU A 164 -0.32 19.18 19.39
C GLU A 164 0.58 20.18 18.66
N GLN A 165 1.40 19.72 17.71
CA GLN A 165 2.23 20.57 16.86
C GLN A 165 1.38 21.49 15.99
N ASP A 166 1.98 22.63 15.62
CA ASP A 166 1.42 23.56 14.65
C ASP A 166 1.04 22.85 13.35
N TYR A 167 -0.01 23.35 12.71
CA TYR A 167 -0.57 22.71 11.52
C TYR A 167 0.48 22.53 10.40
N GLY A 168 1.39 23.49 10.23
CA GLY A 168 2.46 23.41 9.23
C GLY A 168 3.43 22.25 9.47
N VAL A 169 3.87 22.07 10.73
CA VAL A 169 4.75 20.97 11.15
C VAL A 169 4.04 19.63 10.95
N ARG A 170 2.78 19.56 11.42
CA ARG A 170 1.93 18.38 11.26
C ARG A 170 1.77 17.98 9.81
N PHE A 171 1.41 18.94 8.96
CA PHE A 171 1.26 18.74 7.53
C PHE A 171 2.55 18.22 6.89
N MET A 172 3.70 18.84 7.17
CA MET A 172 4.97 18.44 6.56
C MET A 172 5.43 17.05 6.99
N ILE A 173 5.29 16.71 8.27
CA ILE A 173 5.63 15.38 8.78
C ILE A 173 4.68 14.33 8.18
N VAL A 174 3.37 14.56 8.22
CA VAL A 174 2.37 13.65 7.62
C VAL A 174 2.62 13.46 6.12
N LEU A 175 2.88 14.54 5.39
CA LEU A 175 3.24 14.48 3.97
C LEU A 175 4.48 13.63 3.75
N GLY A 176 5.52 13.79 4.58
CA GLY A 176 6.72 12.96 4.53
C GLY A 176 6.41 11.46 4.70
N TRP A 177 5.51 11.10 5.63
CA TRP A 177 5.08 9.71 5.81
C TRP A 177 4.27 9.18 4.63
N VAL A 178 3.39 9.99 4.04
CA VAL A 178 2.64 9.63 2.83
C VAL A 178 3.58 9.42 1.64
N VAL A 179 4.55 10.32 1.44
CA VAL A 179 5.58 10.21 0.39
C VAL A 179 6.43 8.96 0.57
N ALA A 180 6.87 8.69 1.80
CA ALA A 180 7.64 7.49 2.11
C ALA A 180 6.85 6.20 1.83
N GLY A 181 5.60 6.12 2.29
CA GLY A 181 4.72 4.98 2.04
C GLY A 181 4.48 4.76 0.55
N PHE A 182 4.16 5.82 -0.20
CA PHE A 182 4.01 5.76 -1.65
C PHE A 182 5.30 5.28 -2.33
N ALA A 183 6.45 5.85 -1.97
CA ALA A 183 7.72 5.53 -2.61
C ALA A 183 8.16 4.09 -2.36
N VAL A 184 8.01 3.59 -1.13
CA VAL A 184 8.37 2.21 -0.78
C VAL A 184 7.50 1.20 -1.51
N LEU A 185 6.17 1.37 -1.45
CA LEU A 185 5.23 0.45 -2.09
C LEU A 185 5.44 0.41 -3.62
N ASP A 186 5.55 1.57 -4.25
CA ASP A 186 5.74 1.63 -5.70
C ASP A 186 7.14 1.14 -6.11
N ALA A 187 8.17 1.37 -5.30
CA ALA A 187 9.52 0.86 -5.59
C ALA A 187 9.57 -0.67 -5.52
N GLN A 188 8.89 -1.30 -4.56
CA GLN A 188 8.77 -2.75 -4.47
C GLN A 188 8.09 -3.33 -5.72
N HIS A 189 6.95 -2.74 -6.13
CA HIS A 189 6.24 -3.14 -7.34
C HIS A 189 7.10 -2.98 -8.59
N VAL A 190 7.79 -1.84 -8.72
CA VAL A 190 8.68 -1.57 -9.86
C VAL A 190 9.86 -2.53 -9.89
N ALA A 191 10.50 -2.81 -8.76
CA ALA A 191 11.61 -3.75 -8.66
C ALA A 191 11.21 -5.17 -9.05
N LEU A 192 10.08 -5.67 -8.53
CA LEU A 192 9.53 -6.97 -8.91
C LEU A 192 9.22 -7.05 -10.41
N SER A 193 8.63 -5.99 -10.98
CA SER A 193 8.34 -5.91 -12.41
C SER A 193 9.61 -5.92 -13.26
N LEU A 194 10.65 -5.25 -12.80
CA LEU A 194 11.94 -5.16 -13.48
C LEU A 194 12.61 -6.53 -13.53
N VAL A 195 12.67 -7.23 -12.39
CA VAL A 195 13.22 -8.59 -12.29
C VAL A 195 12.42 -9.55 -13.17
N SER A 196 11.10 -9.58 -13.02
CA SER A 196 10.24 -10.55 -13.72
C SER A 196 10.28 -10.40 -15.24
N VAL A 197 10.22 -9.15 -15.76
CA VAL A 197 10.28 -8.89 -17.20
C VAL A 197 11.69 -9.11 -17.76
N SER A 198 12.73 -8.77 -16.99
CA SER A 198 14.12 -9.00 -17.43
C SER A 198 14.47 -10.48 -17.54
N LEU A 199 13.96 -11.30 -16.61
CA LEU A 199 14.11 -12.76 -16.65
C LEU A 199 13.17 -13.44 -17.66
N GLY A 200 12.28 -12.69 -18.32
CA GLY A 200 11.32 -13.24 -19.27
C GLY A 200 10.20 -14.06 -18.66
N MET A 201 9.98 -13.97 -17.34
CA MET A 201 8.91 -14.66 -16.61
C MET A 201 7.52 -14.06 -16.90
N SER A 202 7.47 -12.80 -17.34
CA SER A 202 6.25 -12.05 -17.61
C SER A 202 6.47 -11.02 -18.72
N GLU A 203 5.40 -10.52 -19.31
CA GLU A 203 5.44 -9.45 -20.29
C GLU A 203 5.22 -8.06 -19.65
N PRO A 204 5.71 -6.98 -20.29
CA PRO A 204 5.48 -5.61 -19.80
C PRO A 204 4.01 -5.27 -19.49
N LYS A 205 3.07 -5.83 -20.28
CA LYS A 205 1.62 -5.60 -20.12
C LYS A 205 1.06 -6.16 -18.81
N ASP A 206 1.73 -7.15 -18.23
CA ASP A 206 1.31 -7.81 -16.99
C ASP A 206 1.60 -6.93 -15.76
N TRP A 207 2.38 -5.86 -15.94
CA TRP A 207 2.84 -4.97 -14.88
C TRP A 207 2.39 -3.52 -15.08
N PRO A 208 1.07 -3.22 -15.01
CA PRO A 208 0.61 -1.83 -15.00
C PRO A 208 1.10 -1.11 -13.74
N ASN A 209 1.22 0.23 -13.80
CA ASN A 209 1.59 1.08 -12.66
C ASN A 209 0.75 0.75 -11.42
N MET A 210 1.40 0.65 -10.25
CA MET A 210 0.72 0.23 -9.01
C MET A 210 -0.46 1.16 -8.66
N MET A 211 -0.20 2.46 -8.63
CA MET A 211 -1.16 3.49 -8.21
C MET A 211 -1.90 4.17 -9.38
N GLY A 212 -1.86 3.58 -10.59
CA GLY A 212 -2.42 4.20 -11.79
C GLY A 212 -1.74 5.53 -12.16
N ASP A 213 -2.48 6.42 -12.83
CA ASP A 213 -2.05 7.81 -13.04
C ASP A 213 -2.65 8.69 -11.94
N VAL A 214 -1.79 9.16 -11.04
CA VAL A 214 -2.21 10.03 -9.92
C VAL A 214 -2.90 11.31 -10.39
N ARG A 215 -2.63 11.78 -11.62
CA ARG A 215 -3.26 12.97 -12.21
C ARG A 215 -4.74 12.75 -12.56
N THR A 216 -5.16 11.50 -12.64
CA THR A 216 -6.53 11.09 -12.95
C THR A 216 -7.33 10.72 -11.71
N LEU A 217 -6.72 10.74 -10.51
CA LEU A 217 -7.39 10.39 -9.25
C LEU A 217 -8.52 11.35 -8.86
N VAL A 218 -8.65 12.49 -9.55
CA VAL A 218 -9.72 13.44 -9.31
C VAL A 218 -10.75 13.33 -10.44
N VAL A 219 -11.95 12.90 -10.05
CA VAL A 219 -13.20 12.81 -10.85
C VAL A 219 -13.32 11.57 -11.74
N SER A 220 -13.79 10.47 -11.15
CA SER A 220 -14.57 9.44 -11.88
C SER A 220 -15.97 9.30 -11.28
N GLY A 221 -16.69 10.43 -11.21
CA GLY A 221 -18.15 10.40 -11.20
C GLY A 221 -18.63 10.11 -12.62
N ARG A 222 -19.05 8.86 -12.87
CA ARG A 222 -19.56 8.32 -14.16
C ARG A 222 -18.50 8.03 -15.22
N ARG A 223 -18.25 6.74 -15.47
CA ARG A 223 -18.11 6.18 -16.83
C ARG A 223 -18.20 4.64 -16.78
N GLY A 224 -19.15 4.09 -17.55
CA GLY A 224 -19.17 2.69 -17.99
C GLY A 224 -20.13 1.76 -17.26
N GLY A 225 -21.35 1.60 -17.80
CA GLY A 225 -22.11 0.34 -17.91
C GLY A 225 -22.57 -0.44 -16.66
N ILE A 226 -22.02 -0.20 -15.48
CA ILE A 226 -22.41 -0.88 -14.25
C ILE A 226 -23.55 -0.10 -13.63
N ARG A 227 -24.70 -0.75 -13.35
CA ARG A 227 -25.82 -0.12 -12.63
C ARG A 227 -25.25 0.62 -11.42
N PRO A 228 -25.53 1.93 -11.24
CA PRO A 228 -24.99 2.64 -10.11
C PRO A 228 -25.49 1.94 -8.85
N ALA A 229 -24.57 1.33 -8.10
CA ALA A 229 -24.83 0.95 -6.72
C ALA A 229 -25.54 2.13 -6.04
N SER A 230 -26.64 1.86 -5.32
CA SER A 230 -27.32 2.90 -4.56
C SER A 230 -26.28 3.60 -3.66
N SER A 231 -26.46 4.88 -3.38
CA SER A 231 -25.51 5.62 -2.52
C SER A 231 -25.29 4.90 -1.18
N LEU A 232 -26.30 4.17 -0.71
CA LEU A 232 -26.23 3.30 0.47
C LEU A 232 -25.33 2.06 0.25
N ASP A 233 -25.46 1.34 -0.86
CA ASP A 233 -24.61 0.17 -1.16
C ASP A 233 -23.12 0.56 -1.26
N LYS A 234 -22.82 1.73 -1.86
CA LYS A 234 -21.45 2.26 -1.88
C LYS A 234 -20.94 2.62 -0.48
N ALA A 235 -21.77 3.29 0.32
CA ALA A 235 -21.41 3.66 1.69
C ALA A 235 -21.14 2.42 2.55
N ILE A 236 -21.99 1.38 2.45
CA ILE A 236 -21.79 0.11 3.16
C ILE A 236 -20.47 -0.53 2.71
N LYS A 237 -20.23 -0.65 1.40
CA LYS A 237 -18.99 -1.26 0.86
C LYS A 237 -17.74 -0.53 1.33
N PHE A 238 -17.72 0.80 1.28
CA PHE A 238 -16.58 1.57 1.79
C PHE A 238 -16.40 1.40 3.29
N SER A 239 -17.46 1.50 4.09
CA SER A 239 -17.37 1.31 5.54
C SER A 239 -16.86 -0.07 5.92
N VAL A 240 -17.34 -1.13 5.25
CA VAL A 240 -16.86 -2.50 5.48
C VAL A 240 -15.39 -2.64 5.07
N ALA A 241 -15.00 -2.14 3.90
CA ALA A 241 -13.62 -2.20 3.43
C ALA A 241 -12.65 -1.48 4.40
N PHE A 242 -13.02 -0.28 4.86
CA PHE A 242 -12.20 0.47 5.81
C PHE A 242 -12.20 -0.13 7.22
N ALA A 243 -13.28 -0.76 7.66
CA ALA A 243 -13.31 -1.51 8.92
C ALA A 243 -12.38 -2.74 8.87
N ILE A 244 -12.38 -3.47 7.75
CA ILE A 244 -11.42 -4.57 7.53
C ILE A 244 -9.99 -4.02 7.58
N SER A 245 -9.69 -2.92 6.88
CA SER A 245 -8.38 -2.27 6.92
C SER A 245 -7.99 -1.84 8.34
N ALA A 246 -8.93 -1.29 9.12
CA ALA A 246 -8.70 -0.91 10.52
C ALA A 246 -8.28 -2.11 11.37
N ILE A 247 -8.95 -3.26 11.22
CA ILE A 247 -8.61 -4.50 11.92
C ILE A 247 -7.22 -4.98 11.49
N ILE A 248 -6.94 -5.03 10.18
CA ILE A 248 -5.65 -5.47 9.64
C ILE A 248 -4.51 -4.60 10.19
N HIS A 249 -4.63 -3.28 10.07
CA HIS A 249 -3.57 -2.36 10.47
C HIS A 249 -3.47 -2.19 11.99
N GLY A 250 -4.55 -2.40 12.74
CA GLY A 250 -4.54 -2.39 14.20
C GLY A 250 -3.91 -3.66 14.76
N VAL A 251 -4.47 -4.82 14.44
CA VAL A 251 -4.05 -6.12 14.98
C VAL A 251 -2.69 -6.56 14.42
N GLY A 252 -2.43 -6.33 13.13
CA GLY A 252 -1.13 -6.66 12.54
C GLY A 252 -0.10 -5.57 12.81
N GLY A 253 -0.32 -4.37 12.28
CA GLY A 253 0.67 -3.30 12.31
C GLY A 253 0.87 -2.70 13.71
N GLY A 254 -0.22 -2.23 14.32
CA GLY A 254 -0.19 -1.53 15.59
C GLY A 254 0.31 -2.38 16.76
N TYR A 255 -0.15 -3.63 16.85
CA TYR A 255 0.33 -4.58 17.87
C TYR A 255 1.81 -4.93 17.69
N MET A 256 2.27 -5.22 16.47
CA MET A 256 3.66 -5.60 16.23
C MET A 256 4.64 -4.43 16.41
N VAL A 257 4.27 -3.24 15.95
CA VAL A 257 5.15 -2.07 15.96
C VAL A 257 5.19 -1.40 17.33
N ALA A 258 4.02 -1.24 17.96
CA ALA A 258 3.85 -0.39 19.13
C ALA A 258 3.16 -1.09 20.32
N ASN A 259 2.85 -2.39 20.22
CA ASN A 259 1.97 -3.09 21.18
C ASN A 259 0.64 -2.34 21.41
N ASN A 260 0.13 -1.65 20.37
CA ASN A 260 -1.07 -0.82 20.42
C ASN A 260 -1.99 -1.14 19.24
N VAL A 261 -3.04 -1.92 19.48
CA VAL A 261 -4.02 -2.29 18.45
C VAL A 261 -4.81 -1.08 17.93
N MET A 262 -4.89 0.00 18.71
CA MET A 262 -5.63 1.21 18.31
C MET A 262 -4.82 2.15 17.42
N LEU A 263 -3.52 1.91 17.22
CA LEU A 263 -2.60 2.80 16.50
C LEU A 263 -3.13 3.28 15.14
N SER A 264 -3.71 2.37 14.35
CA SER A 264 -4.22 2.68 13.00
C SER A 264 -5.75 2.76 12.90
N VAL A 265 -6.46 2.28 13.93
CA VAL A 265 -7.90 2.08 13.86
C VAL A 265 -8.67 3.39 13.62
N PRO A 266 -8.41 4.50 14.35
CA PRO A 266 -9.09 5.78 14.12
C PRO A 266 -8.90 6.32 12.70
N PHE A 267 -7.68 6.22 12.17
CA PHE A 267 -7.39 6.69 10.81
C PHE A 267 -8.25 5.95 9.78
N PHE A 268 -8.24 4.62 9.77
CA PHE A 268 -9.00 3.84 8.79
C PHE A 268 -10.51 4.02 8.95
N LEU A 269 -11.03 4.03 10.19
CA LEU A 269 -12.47 4.21 10.44
C LEU A 269 -12.98 5.61 10.09
N SER A 270 -12.11 6.63 10.05
CA SER A 270 -12.50 7.98 9.60
C SER A 270 -12.64 8.12 8.08
N GLN A 271 -12.01 7.26 7.27
CA GLN A 271 -11.98 7.45 5.80
C GLN A 271 -13.37 7.42 5.14
N PRO A 272 -14.32 6.54 5.53
CA PRO A 272 -15.69 6.59 5.02
C PRO A 272 -16.37 7.95 5.23
N LEU A 273 -16.11 8.61 6.38
CA LEU A 273 -16.63 9.94 6.67
C LEU A 273 -16.04 10.98 5.72
N GLY A 274 -14.73 10.94 5.47
CA GLY A 274 -14.08 11.85 4.52
C GLY A 274 -14.65 11.72 3.11
N ILE A 275 -14.86 10.48 2.65
CA ILE A 275 -15.48 10.20 1.33
C ILE A 275 -16.92 10.68 1.28
N ALA A 276 -17.69 10.49 2.35
CA ALA A 276 -19.07 10.97 2.44
C ALA A 276 -19.15 12.50 2.39
N LEU A 277 -18.25 13.19 3.09
CA LEU A 277 -18.14 14.65 3.07
C LEU A 277 -17.73 15.17 1.69
N GLU A 278 -16.74 14.55 1.03
CA GLU A 278 -16.36 14.88 -0.35
C GLU A 278 -17.53 14.70 -1.31
N SER A 279 -18.28 13.62 -1.16
CA SER A 279 -19.47 13.32 -1.96
C SER A 279 -20.58 14.35 -1.74
N LEU A 280 -20.79 14.78 -0.49
CA LEU A 280 -21.77 15.81 -0.13
C LEU A 280 -21.39 17.16 -0.73
N VAL A 281 -20.14 17.60 -0.57
CA VAL A 281 -19.64 18.86 -1.13
C VAL A 281 -19.74 18.84 -2.66
N THR A 282 -19.36 17.72 -3.29
CA THR A 282 -19.49 17.55 -4.75
C THR A 282 -20.94 17.58 -5.19
N HIS A 283 -21.86 17.01 -4.40
CA HIS A 283 -23.28 17.05 -4.71
C HIS A 283 -23.88 18.46 -4.59
N LEU A 284 -23.52 19.20 -3.54
CA LEU A 284 -24.05 20.53 -3.28
C LEU A 284 -23.44 21.62 -4.17
N PHE A 285 -22.16 21.49 -4.53
CA PHE A 285 -21.38 22.56 -5.15
C PHE A 285 -20.68 22.15 -6.44
N GLY A 286 -20.83 20.89 -6.89
CA GLY A 286 -20.11 20.35 -8.05
C GLY A 286 -20.44 21.05 -9.38
N ASP A 287 -21.65 21.61 -9.48
CA ASP A 287 -22.14 22.34 -10.64
C ASP A 287 -21.73 23.83 -10.63
N LEU A 288 -21.36 24.39 -9.47
CA LEU A 288 -20.89 25.78 -9.37
C LEU A 288 -19.54 25.99 -10.07
N LEU A 289 -18.67 24.98 -10.02
CA LEU A 289 -17.44 24.96 -10.79
C LEU A 289 -17.78 24.40 -12.19
N SER A 290 -17.83 25.28 -13.20
CA SER A 290 -18.16 24.83 -14.57
C SER A 290 -17.16 23.78 -15.09
N SER A 291 -17.56 22.98 -16.09
CA SER A 291 -16.67 21.98 -16.70
C SER A 291 -15.42 22.58 -17.36
N LYS A 292 -15.36 23.91 -17.51
CA LYS A 292 -14.19 24.65 -18.01
C LYS A 292 -13.05 24.73 -16.98
N TRP A 293 -13.35 24.59 -15.68
CA TRP A 293 -12.37 24.73 -14.59
C TRP A 293 -11.97 23.37 -13.98
N THR A 294 -11.77 22.36 -14.83
CA THR A 294 -11.38 21.01 -14.39
C THR A 294 -10.10 21.00 -13.57
N TRP A 295 -9.10 21.80 -13.94
CA TRP A 295 -7.84 21.92 -13.17
C TRP A 295 -8.07 22.45 -11.75
N LEU A 296 -8.97 23.42 -11.57
CA LEU A 296 -9.30 23.99 -10.26
C LEU A 296 -10.02 22.96 -9.39
N LYS A 297 -10.96 22.18 -9.97
CA LYS A 297 -11.58 21.04 -9.28
C LYS A 297 -10.54 20.05 -8.75
N ARG A 298 -9.47 19.81 -9.52
CA ARG A 298 -8.36 18.93 -9.09
C ARG A 298 -7.60 19.50 -7.91
N ILE A 299 -7.24 20.79 -7.96
CA ILE A 299 -6.55 21.45 -6.85
C ILE A 299 -7.38 21.40 -5.58
N VAL A 300 -8.67 21.73 -5.66
CA VAL A 300 -9.60 21.66 -4.51
C VAL A 300 -9.63 20.24 -3.94
N GLY A 301 -9.71 19.21 -4.79
CA GLY A 301 -9.64 17.81 -4.36
C GLY A 301 -8.32 17.46 -3.65
N TYR A 302 -7.18 17.89 -4.20
CA TYR A 302 -5.88 17.65 -3.55
C TYR A 302 -5.73 18.38 -2.22
N VAL A 303 -6.22 19.62 -2.13
CA VAL A 303 -6.25 20.39 -0.87
C VAL A 303 -7.13 19.69 0.16
N TRP A 304 -8.30 19.21 -0.26
CA TRP A 304 -9.19 18.43 0.61
C TRP A 304 -8.50 17.16 1.15
N VAL A 305 -7.90 16.35 0.27
CA VAL A 305 -7.17 15.14 0.67
C VAL A 305 -6.02 15.48 1.63
N ALA A 306 -5.25 16.52 1.33
CA ALA A 306 -4.16 16.99 2.18
C ALA A 306 -4.64 17.40 3.58
N ILE A 307 -5.74 18.15 3.67
CA ILE A 307 -6.35 18.53 4.96
C ILE A 307 -6.84 17.27 5.70
N TRP A 308 -7.61 16.42 5.03
CA TRP A 308 -8.20 15.23 5.65
C TRP A 308 -7.12 14.28 6.18
N PHE A 309 -6.06 14.03 5.41
CA PHE A 309 -4.94 13.20 5.84
C PHE A 309 -4.18 13.86 6.99
N THR A 310 -3.93 15.17 6.95
CA THR A 310 -3.25 15.87 8.05
C THR A 310 -4.02 15.76 9.37
N LEU A 311 -5.36 15.81 9.32
CA LEU A 311 -6.20 15.68 10.51
C LEU A 311 -6.29 14.25 11.02
N THR A 312 -6.42 13.27 10.12
CA THR A 312 -6.75 11.88 10.49
C THR A 312 -5.53 10.98 10.63
N LEU A 313 -4.44 11.24 9.90
CA LEU A 313 -3.22 10.44 9.89
C LEU A 313 -2.20 10.91 10.94
N ALA A 314 -2.31 12.13 11.45
CA ALA A 314 -1.34 12.66 12.43
C ALA A 314 -1.26 11.83 13.71
N GLY A 315 -2.39 11.37 14.28
CA GLY A 315 -2.37 10.50 15.46
C GLY A 315 -1.70 9.15 15.20
N ASN A 316 -1.94 8.56 14.03
CA ASN A 316 -1.30 7.33 13.61
C ASN A 316 0.22 7.48 13.47
N VAL A 317 0.65 8.60 12.87
CA VAL A 317 2.06 8.94 12.73
C VAL A 317 2.70 9.22 14.10
N ASP A 318 2.00 9.89 15.01
CA ASP A 318 2.49 10.14 16.38
C ASP A 318 2.77 8.82 17.11
N ASP A 319 1.83 7.87 17.05
CA ASP A 319 2.00 6.56 17.66
C ASP A 319 3.15 5.77 17.03
N LEU A 320 3.34 5.87 15.71
CA LEU A 320 4.48 5.29 15.00
C LEU A 320 5.81 5.91 15.47
N ILE A 321 5.86 7.24 15.61
CA ILE A 321 7.02 7.96 16.12
C ILE A 321 7.35 7.51 17.54
N ARG A 322 6.36 7.45 18.44
CA ARG A 322 6.52 6.96 19.83
C ARG A 322 6.97 5.51 19.91
N ALA A 323 6.61 4.70 18.91
CA ALA A 323 7.11 3.33 18.79
C ALA A 323 8.57 3.25 18.32
N GLY A 324 9.22 4.40 18.05
CA GLY A 324 10.60 4.49 17.58
C GLY A 324 10.73 4.24 16.08
N THR A 325 9.72 4.60 15.29
CA THR A 325 9.78 4.51 13.83
C THR A 325 10.03 5.88 13.21
N GLY A 326 10.92 5.94 12.21
CA GLY A 326 11.24 7.18 11.49
C GLY A 326 12.46 7.96 11.99
N GLY A 327 13.10 7.55 13.08
CA GLY A 327 14.39 8.12 13.55
C GLY A 327 15.65 7.47 12.97
N ALA A 328 15.51 6.32 12.30
CA ALA A 328 16.63 5.63 11.66
C ALA A 328 16.76 6.02 10.20
N GLU A 329 17.99 6.19 9.73
CA GLU A 329 18.27 6.41 8.32
C GLU A 329 18.11 5.13 7.52
N ILE A 330 17.27 5.19 6.49
CA ILE A 330 16.96 4.04 5.65
C ILE A 330 17.88 4.01 4.43
N LEU A 331 18.17 5.18 3.85
CA LEU A 331 19.04 5.28 2.69
C LEU A 331 20.51 5.34 3.08
N PRO A 332 21.42 4.67 2.34
CA PRO A 332 22.87 4.74 2.61
C PRO A 332 23.53 6.02 2.07
N PHE A 333 22.89 6.69 1.10
CA PHE A 333 23.41 7.91 0.49
C PHE A 333 22.30 8.95 0.31
N SER A 334 22.64 10.22 0.43
CA SER A 334 21.70 11.33 0.22
C SER A 334 22.21 12.29 -0.85
N VAL A 335 21.46 12.38 -1.95
CA VAL A 335 21.70 13.34 -3.04
C VAL A 335 21.34 14.74 -2.57
N TRP A 336 20.20 14.91 -1.90
CA TRP A 336 19.74 16.23 -1.46
C TRP A 336 20.63 16.82 -0.37
N ARG A 337 21.11 16.01 0.59
CA ARG A 337 22.10 16.48 1.58
C ARG A 337 23.49 16.67 0.97
N GLY A 338 23.86 15.86 -0.01
CA GLY A 338 25.10 16.03 -0.77
C GLY A 338 25.14 17.37 -1.50
N ILE A 339 24.06 17.72 -2.20
CA ILE A 339 23.93 19.00 -2.92
C ILE A 339 23.77 20.17 -1.94
N GLY A 340 22.91 20.03 -0.92
CA GLY A 340 22.57 21.14 -0.03
C GLY A 340 23.64 21.49 0.99
N ILE A 341 24.31 20.49 1.58
CA ILE A 341 25.25 20.68 2.70
C ILE A 341 26.56 19.88 2.54
N GLY A 342 26.82 19.29 1.37
CA GLY A 342 28.04 18.51 1.11
C GLY A 342 28.10 17.13 1.79
N LYS A 343 27.02 16.67 2.44
CA LYS A 343 26.97 15.38 3.15
C LYS A 343 26.29 14.30 2.30
N TRP A 344 27.10 13.53 1.56
CA TRP A 344 26.62 12.46 0.67
C TRP A 344 26.32 11.15 1.38
N SER A 345 27.07 10.83 2.45
CA SER A 345 26.84 9.65 3.28
C SER A 345 25.85 9.98 4.38
N THR A 346 24.95 9.05 4.63
CA THR A 346 23.94 9.17 5.69
C THR A 346 24.53 8.71 7.03
N SER A 347 25.24 7.57 7.04
CA SER A 347 25.87 7.04 8.25
C SER A 347 26.78 8.05 8.96
N SER A 348 26.50 8.30 10.25
CA SER A 348 27.48 8.92 11.14
C SER A 348 28.75 8.05 11.15
N ARG A 349 29.92 8.68 11.00
CA ARG A 349 31.19 8.01 11.31
C ARG A 349 31.18 7.63 12.79
N GLY A 350 30.85 6.38 13.10
CA GLY A 350 31.03 5.78 14.42
C GLY A 350 29.85 4.93 14.89
N GLY A 351 30.07 3.62 14.98
CA GLY A 351 29.63 2.87 16.16
C GLY A 351 28.38 2.00 16.08
N ASP A 352 27.25 2.46 15.53
CA ASP A 352 25.99 1.76 15.80
C ASP A 352 25.46 0.99 14.59
N SER A 353 25.85 -0.29 14.54
CA SER A 353 25.39 -1.32 13.60
C SER A 353 23.89 -1.69 13.72
N HIS A 354 23.05 -0.83 14.28
CA HIS A 354 21.64 -1.11 14.54
C HIS A 354 20.64 -0.33 13.67
N GLY A 355 21.09 0.61 12.82
CA GLY A 355 20.17 1.53 12.13
C GLY A 355 19.61 1.09 10.76
N SER A 356 20.32 0.28 9.99
CA SER A 356 19.85 -0.05 8.63
C SER A 356 18.85 -1.21 8.67
N ILE A 357 17.62 -0.98 8.20
CA ILE A 357 16.62 -2.04 7.95
C ILE A 357 17.22 -3.20 7.12
N VAL A 358 18.15 -2.90 6.21
CA VAL A 358 18.84 -3.90 5.38
C VAL A 358 19.81 -4.73 6.22
N MET A 359 20.56 -4.12 7.15
CA MET A 359 21.43 -4.85 8.08
C MET A 359 20.61 -5.63 9.12
N GLN A 360 19.47 -5.11 9.57
CA GLN A 360 18.54 -5.84 10.42
C GLN A 360 18.01 -7.08 9.67
N LEU A 361 17.47 -6.93 8.46
CA LEU A 361 17.00 -8.04 7.62
C LEU A 361 18.09 -9.07 7.29
N LEU A 362 19.34 -8.64 7.05
CA LEU A 362 20.48 -9.53 6.82
C LEU A 362 20.99 -10.21 8.11
N SER A 363 20.86 -9.57 9.27
CA SER A 363 21.17 -10.19 10.56
C SER A 363 20.13 -11.24 10.95
N PHE A 364 18.85 -11.03 10.60
CA PHE A 364 17.76 -11.99 10.79
C PHE A 364 17.86 -13.24 9.89
N ALA A 365 18.55 -13.14 8.74
CA ALA A 365 18.81 -14.31 7.88
C ALA A 365 19.97 -15.19 8.39
N LYS A 366 20.71 -14.74 9.41
CA LYS A 366 21.86 -15.45 9.99
C LYS A 366 21.57 -16.08 11.36
N SER A 367 20.41 -15.83 11.96
CA SER A 367 19.87 -16.51 13.14
C SER A 367 18.81 -17.51 12.75
#